data_AF-A0A964DZ61-F1
#
_entry.id   AF-A0A964DZ61-F1
#
_cell.length_a   1.000
_cell.length_b   1.000
_cell.length_c   1.000
_cell.angle_alpha   90.00
_cell.angle_beta   90.00
_cell.angle_gamma   90.00
#
_symmetry.space_group_name_H-M   'P 1'
#
loop_
_entity.id
_entity.type
_entity.pdbx_description
1 polymer ?
#
loop_
_entity_poly.entity_id
_entity_poly.type
_entity_poly.pdbx_seq_one_letter_code
_entity_poly.pdbx_strand_id
1 'polypeptide(L)'
;MRPADRLFDIIQLLRSSPRALTASAIAGRLEVSTRTIYRDIASLQASGLPIDGASGFGYVLGPGYDLPPLMFTAEEFQTIAVALDLVRRTGDRGLQEAAAAVRAKILAVLPCQPAPVAETPFYVWGRGASVAPAVCMAEVRDAMRDARKISIGYVSRDGIETRRIVWPLGIAYFGESTLLGTWCELRQDYRHFRADRVQDLVILDDTYPADRPGLLDGWRALQTAYEARQTSFTS
;
A
#
# COMPACT_ATOMS: atom_id res chain seq x y z
N MET A 1 24.86 -22.18 -14.59
CA MET A 1 23.84 -21.17 -14.24
C MET A 1 24.29 -19.78 -14.72
N ARG A 2 23.39 -19.00 -15.33
CA ARG A 2 23.71 -17.62 -15.78
C ARG A 2 23.86 -16.70 -14.55
N PRO A 3 24.67 -15.62 -14.62
CA PRO A 3 24.90 -14.73 -13.48
C PRO A 3 23.61 -14.07 -12.95
N ALA A 4 22.71 -13.64 -13.84
CA ALA A 4 21.45 -13.01 -13.46
C ALA A 4 20.52 -13.99 -12.69
N ASP A 5 20.36 -15.20 -13.21
CA ASP A 5 19.57 -16.27 -12.57
C ASP A 5 20.10 -16.55 -11.16
N ARG A 6 21.43 -16.63 -11.00
CA ARG A 6 22.07 -16.86 -9.70
C ARG A 6 21.82 -15.74 -8.68
N LEU A 7 21.91 -14.48 -9.12
CA LEU A 7 21.65 -13.33 -8.25
C LEU A 7 20.21 -13.33 -7.74
N PHE A 8 19.27 -13.66 -8.62
CA PHE A 8 17.86 -13.83 -8.27
C PHE A 8 17.66 -14.94 -7.23
N ASP A 9 18.26 -16.12 -7.45
CA ASP A 9 18.13 -17.25 -6.53
C ASP A 9 18.73 -16.96 -5.15
N ILE A 10 19.85 -16.21 -5.08
CA ILE A 10 20.42 -15.73 -3.80
C ILE A 10 19.40 -14.87 -3.06
N ILE A 11 18.74 -13.92 -3.73
CA ILE A 11 17.72 -13.06 -3.11
C ILE A 11 16.56 -13.90 -2.57
N GLN A 12 16.07 -14.89 -3.35
CA GLN A 12 14.97 -15.76 -2.93
C GLN A 12 15.32 -16.64 -1.73
N LEU A 13 16.57 -17.12 -1.66
CA LEU A 13 17.07 -17.84 -0.49
C LEU A 13 17.10 -16.97 0.76
N LEU A 14 17.59 -15.73 0.66
CA LEU A 14 17.61 -14.78 1.79
C LEU A 14 16.20 -14.39 2.24
N ARG A 15 15.25 -14.26 1.31
CA ARG A 15 13.84 -13.91 1.61
C ARG A 15 13.07 -15.03 2.30
N SER A 16 13.25 -16.26 1.83
CA SER A 16 12.54 -17.43 2.37
C SER A 16 13.08 -17.87 3.73
N SER A 17 14.21 -17.33 4.17
CA SER A 17 14.80 -17.66 5.46
C SER A 17 14.54 -16.57 6.50
N PRO A 18 13.84 -16.88 7.61
CA PRO A 18 13.69 -15.95 8.72
C PRO A 18 14.99 -15.82 9.56
N ARG A 19 16.06 -16.54 9.20
CA ARG A 19 17.35 -16.55 9.89
C ARG A 19 18.47 -16.22 8.90
N ALA A 20 19.57 -15.70 9.40
CA ALA A 20 20.74 -15.44 8.58
C ALA A 20 21.26 -16.72 7.92
N LEU A 21 21.47 -16.67 6.60
CA LEU A 21 22.05 -17.78 5.83
C LEU A 21 23.55 -17.56 5.63
N THR A 22 24.35 -18.58 5.95
CA THR A 22 25.79 -18.52 5.70
C THR A 22 26.11 -18.62 4.21
N ALA A 23 27.23 -18.03 3.78
CA ALA A 23 27.71 -18.18 2.40
C ALA A 23 27.84 -19.65 1.98
N SER A 24 28.23 -20.53 2.91
CA SER A 24 28.33 -21.97 2.68
C SER A 24 26.97 -22.63 2.47
N ALA A 25 25.94 -22.22 3.20
CA ALA A 25 24.59 -22.75 3.03
C ALA A 25 23.99 -22.33 1.68
N ILE A 26 24.18 -21.08 1.28
CA ILE A 26 23.74 -20.55 -0.02
C ILE A 26 24.51 -21.26 -1.15
N ALA A 27 25.84 -21.37 -1.01
CA ALA A 27 26.71 -22.04 -1.97
C ALA A 27 26.32 -23.51 -2.19
N GLY A 28 26.01 -24.24 -1.11
CA GLY A 28 25.57 -25.63 -1.19
C GLY A 28 24.23 -25.81 -1.91
N ARG A 29 23.28 -24.87 -1.74
CA ARG A 29 21.98 -24.93 -2.43
C ARG A 29 22.05 -24.56 -3.90
N LEU A 30 22.95 -23.66 -4.26
CA LEU A 30 23.11 -23.17 -5.64
C LEU A 30 24.22 -23.89 -6.41
N GLU A 31 24.86 -24.90 -5.80
CA GLU A 31 25.96 -25.69 -6.37
C GLU A 31 27.10 -24.83 -6.93
N VAL A 32 27.47 -23.78 -6.20
CA VAL A 32 28.57 -22.86 -6.55
C VAL A 32 29.57 -22.71 -5.40
N SER A 33 30.72 -22.11 -5.67
CA SER A 33 31.71 -21.85 -4.62
C SER A 33 31.27 -20.72 -3.67
N THR A 34 31.70 -20.79 -2.41
CA THR A 34 31.50 -19.71 -1.42
C THR A 34 32.09 -18.38 -1.88
N ARG A 35 33.24 -18.41 -2.57
CA ARG A 35 33.84 -17.23 -3.22
C ARG A 35 32.89 -16.57 -4.24
N THR A 36 32.11 -17.37 -4.97
CA THR A 36 31.11 -16.85 -5.91
C THR A 36 29.99 -16.15 -5.16
N ILE A 37 29.47 -16.76 -4.08
CA ILE A 37 28.45 -16.15 -3.23
C ILE A 37 28.93 -14.84 -2.62
N TYR A 38 30.16 -14.78 -2.10
CA TYR A 38 30.70 -13.53 -1.54
C TYR A 38 30.75 -12.40 -2.58
N ARG A 39 31.22 -12.69 -3.79
CA ARG A 39 31.25 -11.71 -4.88
C ARG A 39 29.83 -11.26 -5.28
N ASP A 40 28.89 -12.20 -5.37
CA ASP A 40 27.53 -11.90 -5.79
C ASP A 40 26.76 -11.10 -4.72
N ILE A 41 26.92 -11.44 -3.43
CA ILE A 41 26.39 -10.65 -2.31
C ILE A 41 26.94 -9.21 -2.35
N ALA A 42 28.25 -9.05 -2.58
CA ALA A 42 28.85 -7.72 -2.68
C ALA A 42 28.28 -6.91 -3.87
N SER A 43 28.04 -7.56 -5.01
CA SER A 43 27.36 -6.93 -6.16
C SER A 43 25.93 -6.52 -5.82
N LEU A 44 25.17 -7.37 -5.13
CA LEU A 44 23.81 -7.07 -4.69
C LEU A 44 23.79 -5.88 -3.72
N GLN A 45 24.69 -5.86 -2.73
CA GLN A 45 24.85 -4.72 -1.81
C GLN A 45 25.20 -3.42 -2.54
N ALA A 46 26.14 -3.49 -3.51
CA ALA A 46 26.51 -2.33 -4.33
C ALA A 46 25.36 -1.83 -5.23
N SER A 47 24.38 -2.70 -5.51
CA SER A 47 23.16 -2.37 -6.25
C SER A 47 22.08 -1.69 -5.39
N GLY A 48 22.32 -1.55 -4.08
CA GLY A 48 21.39 -0.94 -3.13
C GLY A 48 20.48 -1.93 -2.40
N LEU A 49 20.66 -3.25 -2.56
CA LEU A 49 19.91 -4.22 -1.78
C LEU A 49 20.39 -4.21 -0.32
N PRO A 50 19.49 -4.06 0.66
CA PRO A 50 19.84 -4.03 2.07
C PRO A 50 20.13 -5.45 2.56
N ILE A 51 21.28 -6.01 2.20
CA ILE A 51 21.72 -7.30 2.72
C ILE A 51 22.62 -7.03 3.91
N ASP A 52 22.12 -7.31 5.11
CA ASP A 52 22.89 -7.22 6.34
C ASP A 52 23.68 -8.50 6.58
N GLY A 53 24.88 -8.36 7.14
CA GLY A 53 25.74 -9.48 7.49
C GLY A 53 27.13 -9.42 6.88
N ALA A 54 28.01 -10.28 7.39
CA ALA A 54 29.42 -10.33 7.02
C ALA A 54 29.93 -11.77 6.94
N SER A 55 31.13 -11.94 6.36
CA SER A 55 31.81 -13.24 6.30
C SER A 55 31.86 -13.89 7.69
N GLY A 56 31.34 -15.11 7.79
CA GLY A 56 31.29 -15.87 9.05
C GLY A 56 30.04 -15.67 9.92
N PHE A 57 29.27 -14.59 9.73
CA PHE A 57 28.05 -14.30 10.51
C PHE A 57 26.75 -14.67 9.79
N GLY A 58 26.81 -14.83 8.47
CA GLY A 58 25.65 -15.08 7.60
C GLY A 58 25.01 -13.79 7.11
N TYR A 59 24.04 -13.93 6.22
CA TYR A 59 23.38 -12.84 5.50
C TYR A 59 21.88 -12.89 5.71
N VAL A 60 21.27 -11.72 5.90
CA VAL A 60 19.82 -11.53 5.99
C VAL A 60 19.42 -10.34 5.14
N LEU A 61 18.21 -10.38 4.57
CA LEU A 61 17.65 -9.22 3.88
C LEU A 61 17.00 -8.29 4.92
N GLY A 62 17.48 -7.05 4.99
CA GLY A 62 16.98 -6.02 5.90
C GLY A 62 15.53 -5.65 5.60
N PRO A 63 14.74 -5.27 6.62
CA PRO A 63 13.35 -4.87 6.43
C PRO A 63 13.27 -3.52 5.69
N GLY A 64 12.28 -3.37 4.82
CA GLY A 64 11.79 -2.04 4.43
C GLY A 64 11.80 -1.68 2.95
N TYR A 65 12.50 -2.38 2.05
CA TYR A 65 12.49 -2.01 0.63
C TYR A 65 12.51 -3.20 -0.33
N ASP A 66 11.47 -3.21 -1.18
CA ASP A 66 11.35 -3.70 -2.56
C ASP A 66 10.37 -4.86 -2.83
N LEU A 67 9.33 -4.47 -3.59
CA LEU A 67 8.57 -5.37 -4.44
C LEU A 67 9.60 -6.01 -5.41
N PRO A 68 9.80 -7.33 -5.38
CA PRO A 68 10.74 -7.98 -6.30
C PRO A 68 10.35 -7.69 -7.76
N PRO A 69 11.23 -7.94 -8.75
CA PRO A 69 10.82 -8.04 -10.14
C PRO A 69 9.65 -9.03 -10.24
N LEU A 70 8.44 -8.50 -10.51
CA LEU A 70 7.23 -9.29 -10.69
C LEU A 70 7.05 -9.55 -12.18
N MET A 71 6.86 -10.81 -12.53
CA MET A 71 6.45 -11.20 -13.88
C MET A 71 4.93 -11.10 -13.91
N PHE A 72 4.41 -10.21 -14.75
CA PHE A 72 2.98 -10.09 -15.00
C PHE A 72 2.65 -10.70 -16.36
N THR A 73 1.54 -11.44 -16.41
CA THR A 73 0.86 -11.79 -17.64
C THR A 73 0.28 -10.53 -18.30
N ALA A 74 -0.08 -10.63 -19.59
CA ALA A 74 -0.72 -9.52 -20.31
C ALA A 74 -2.06 -9.10 -19.67
N GLU A 75 -2.83 -10.05 -19.14
CA GLU A 75 -4.11 -9.79 -18.47
C GLU A 75 -3.92 -9.11 -17.11
N GLU A 76 -2.95 -9.55 -16.30
CA GLU A 76 -2.60 -8.88 -15.04
C GLU A 76 -2.13 -7.45 -15.29
N PHE A 77 -1.38 -7.22 -16.38
CA PHE A 77 -0.98 -5.88 -16.78
C PHE A 77 -2.18 -4.98 -17.12
N GLN A 78 -3.11 -5.47 -17.93
CA GLN A 78 -4.34 -4.74 -18.26
C GLN A 78 -5.16 -4.44 -17.00
N THR A 79 -5.24 -5.40 -16.08
CA THR A 79 -5.92 -5.25 -14.78
C THR A 79 -5.29 -4.14 -13.95
N ILE A 80 -3.97 -4.10 -13.88
CA ILE A 80 -3.23 -3.05 -13.18
C ILE A 80 -3.46 -1.70 -13.85
N ALA A 81 -3.41 -1.61 -15.18
CA ALA A 81 -3.65 -0.36 -15.89
C ALA A 81 -5.04 0.22 -15.59
N VAL A 82 -6.09 -0.62 -15.65
CA VAL A 82 -7.46 -0.24 -15.29
C VAL A 82 -7.54 0.20 -13.83
N ALA A 83 -6.89 -0.52 -12.91
CA ALA A 83 -6.87 -0.16 -11.50
C ALA A 83 -6.20 1.21 -11.25
N LEU A 84 -5.09 1.51 -11.92
CA LEU A 84 -4.40 2.79 -11.83
C LEU A 84 -5.26 3.95 -12.36
N ASP A 85 -6.04 3.74 -13.42
CA ASP A 85 -6.99 4.74 -13.91
C ASP A 85 -8.18 4.93 -12.95
N LEU A 86 -8.64 3.88 -12.29
CA LEU A 86 -9.66 3.97 -11.24
C LEU A 86 -9.17 4.77 -10.03
N VAL A 87 -7.87 4.74 -9.70
CA VAL A 87 -7.28 5.57 -8.63
C VAL A 87 -7.49 7.06 -8.91
N ARG A 88 -7.55 7.50 -10.18
CA ARG A 88 -7.85 8.89 -10.52
C ARG A 88 -9.21 9.36 -10.00
N ARG A 89 -10.15 8.44 -9.76
CA ARG A 89 -11.50 8.76 -9.27
C ARG A 89 -11.56 9.03 -7.76
N THR A 90 -10.53 8.68 -7.01
CA THR A 90 -10.52 8.73 -5.53
C THR A 90 -10.45 10.15 -4.95
N GLY A 91 -10.02 11.14 -5.74
CA GLY A 91 -9.74 12.49 -5.27
C GLY A 91 -8.50 12.60 -4.37
N ASP A 92 -7.79 11.50 -4.11
CA ASP A 92 -6.57 11.47 -3.29
C ASP A 92 -5.34 11.79 -4.14
N ARG A 93 -4.84 13.02 -4.02
CA ARG A 93 -3.70 13.50 -4.81
C ARG A 93 -2.45 12.65 -4.61
N GLY A 94 -2.19 12.19 -3.37
CA GLY A 94 -1.01 11.37 -3.07
C GLY A 94 -1.07 10.01 -3.76
N LEU A 95 -2.25 9.37 -3.78
CA LEU A 95 -2.43 8.13 -4.54
C LEU A 95 -2.41 8.36 -6.05
N GLN A 96 -2.92 9.48 -6.55
CA GLN A 96 -2.87 9.83 -7.96
C GLN A 96 -1.42 10.02 -8.46
N GLU A 97 -0.59 10.73 -7.70
CA GLU A 97 0.84 10.89 -7.99
C GLU A 97 1.58 9.55 -7.93
N ALA A 98 1.31 8.75 -6.89
CA ALA A 98 1.86 7.40 -6.78
C ALA A 98 1.43 6.50 -7.95
N ALA A 99 0.17 6.56 -8.38
CA ALA A 99 -0.33 5.79 -9.52
C ALA A 99 0.36 6.20 -10.84
N ALA A 100 0.60 7.50 -11.05
CA ALA A 100 1.38 7.99 -12.19
C ALA A 100 2.82 7.46 -12.17
N ALA A 101 3.47 7.45 -11.00
CA ALA A 101 4.81 6.90 -10.84
C ALA A 101 4.86 5.38 -11.08
N VAL A 102 3.87 4.62 -10.58
CA VAL A 102 3.74 3.17 -10.83
C VAL A 102 3.56 2.90 -12.33
N ARG A 103 2.68 3.66 -13.01
CA ARG A 103 2.49 3.55 -14.45
C ARG A 103 3.79 3.78 -15.22
N ALA A 104 4.56 4.80 -14.87
CA ALA A 104 5.85 5.09 -15.49
C ALA A 104 6.86 3.93 -15.29
N LYS A 105 6.95 3.40 -14.07
CA LYS A 105 7.83 2.25 -13.75
C LYS A 105 7.45 0.99 -14.53
N ILE A 106 6.15 0.73 -14.66
CA ILE A 106 5.61 -0.42 -15.40
C ILE A 106 5.89 -0.29 -16.91
N LEU A 107 5.68 0.89 -17.49
CA LEU A 107 5.95 1.12 -18.92
C LEU A 107 7.45 1.02 -19.27
N ALA A 108 8.34 1.35 -18.32
CA ALA A 108 9.78 1.33 -18.52
C ALA A 108 10.40 -0.08 -18.65
N VAL A 109 9.69 -1.13 -18.20
CA VAL A 109 10.20 -2.52 -18.18
C VAL A 109 9.61 -3.41 -19.27
N LEU A 110 8.80 -2.87 -20.18
CA LEU A 110 8.18 -3.63 -21.26
C LEU A 110 9.16 -3.87 -22.43
N PRO A 111 9.45 -5.13 -22.80
CA PRO A 111 10.47 -5.48 -23.80
C PRO A 111 10.11 -5.09 -25.25
N CYS A 112 8.84 -4.83 -25.52
CA CYS A 112 8.35 -4.14 -26.72
C CYS A 112 7.31 -3.16 -26.22
N GLN A 113 7.37 -1.89 -26.62
CA GLN A 113 6.29 -0.94 -26.35
C GLN A 113 5.00 -1.56 -26.90
N PRO A 114 4.05 -2.01 -26.05
CA PRO A 114 2.71 -2.15 -26.55
C PRO A 114 2.33 -0.75 -27.03
N ALA A 115 1.61 -0.65 -28.15
CA ALA A 115 0.97 0.59 -28.54
C ALA A 115 0.40 1.25 -27.28
N PRO A 116 0.65 2.56 -27.09
CA PRO A 116 0.49 3.21 -25.80
C PRO A 116 -0.84 2.76 -25.19
N VAL A 117 -0.85 2.40 -23.91
CA VAL A 117 -2.10 2.05 -23.19
C VAL A 117 -3.16 3.17 -23.31
N ALA A 118 -2.78 4.34 -23.83
CA ALA A 118 -3.68 5.37 -24.34
C ALA A 118 -4.61 4.92 -25.50
N GLU A 119 -4.36 3.80 -26.18
CA GLU A 119 -5.18 3.23 -27.26
C GLU A 119 -5.97 1.98 -26.83
N THR A 120 -5.96 1.62 -25.54
CA THR A 120 -6.90 0.60 -25.04
C THR A 120 -8.28 1.27 -24.91
N PRO A 121 -9.36 0.74 -25.52
CA PRO A 121 -10.65 1.43 -25.64
C PRO A 121 -11.48 1.37 -24.35
N PHE A 122 -10.85 1.53 -23.19
CA PHE A 122 -11.52 1.60 -21.91
C PHE A 122 -11.63 3.06 -21.48
N TYR A 123 -12.83 3.61 -21.66
CA TYR A 123 -13.20 4.90 -21.10
C TYR A 123 -13.59 4.69 -19.63
N VAL A 124 -12.67 4.99 -18.71
CA VAL A 124 -13.03 5.09 -17.28
C VAL A 124 -13.71 6.45 -17.10
N TRP A 125 -15.02 6.42 -16.85
CA TRP A 125 -15.86 7.61 -16.67
C TRP A 125 -15.24 8.59 -15.65
N GLY A 126 -14.98 9.83 -16.11
CA GLY A 126 -14.16 10.83 -15.39
C GLY A 126 -14.79 11.48 -14.16
N ARG A 127 -16.03 11.14 -13.79
CA ARG A 127 -16.60 11.57 -12.50
C ARG A 127 -16.10 10.64 -11.38
N GLY A 128 -14.90 10.96 -10.88
CA GLY A 128 -14.50 10.66 -9.51
C GLY A 128 -15.11 11.64 -8.52
N ALA A 129 -14.86 11.44 -7.22
CA ALA A 129 -15.37 12.26 -6.13
C ALA A 129 -15.45 13.74 -6.52
N SER A 130 -16.66 14.30 -6.54
CA SER A 130 -16.94 15.65 -7.08
C SER A 130 -16.23 16.77 -6.32
N VAL A 131 -15.64 16.44 -5.17
CA VAL A 131 -14.92 17.35 -4.28
C VAL A 131 -13.71 16.59 -3.76
N ALA A 132 -12.51 17.11 -4.04
CA ALA A 132 -11.30 16.59 -3.42
C ALA A 132 -11.43 16.69 -1.90
N PRO A 133 -11.00 15.68 -1.12
CA PRO A 133 -10.96 15.80 0.33
C PRO A 133 -10.20 17.08 0.71
N ALA A 134 -10.74 17.87 1.65
CA ALA A 134 -10.03 19.04 2.17
C ALA A 134 -8.78 18.63 2.97
N VAL A 135 -8.69 17.36 3.36
CA VAL A 135 -7.63 16.77 4.18
C VAL A 135 -6.69 15.91 3.33
N CYS A 136 -5.39 15.96 3.65
CA CYS A 136 -4.38 15.11 3.04
C CYS A 136 -4.55 13.65 3.49
N MET A 137 -5.09 12.80 2.62
CA MET A 137 -5.28 11.38 2.93
C MET A 137 -3.97 10.59 3.10
N ALA A 138 -2.82 11.13 2.65
CA ALA A 138 -1.51 10.56 2.92
C ALA A 138 -1.18 10.63 4.42
N GLU A 139 -1.42 11.77 5.06
CA GLU A 139 -1.22 11.96 6.51
C GLU A 139 -2.09 10.99 7.34
N VAL A 140 -3.31 10.71 6.86
CA VAL A 140 -4.19 9.73 7.50
C VAL A 140 -3.61 8.31 7.41
N ARG A 141 -3.06 7.94 6.25
CA ARG A 141 -2.40 6.63 6.10
C ARG A 141 -1.16 6.50 6.99
N ASP A 142 -0.40 7.57 7.15
CA ASP A 142 0.77 7.58 8.03
C ASP A 142 0.33 7.42 9.49
N ALA A 143 -0.69 8.16 9.94
CA ALA A 143 -1.28 7.98 11.26
C ALA A 143 -1.81 6.55 11.50
N MET A 144 -2.42 5.91 10.49
CA MET A 144 -2.85 4.50 10.60
C MET A 144 -1.68 3.53 10.75
N ARG A 145 -0.60 3.75 9.98
CA ARG A 145 0.62 2.92 10.01
C ARG A 145 1.28 2.97 11.39
N ASP A 146 1.31 4.15 11.98
CA ASP A 146 1.96 4.42 13.27
C ASP A 146 0.99 4.27 14.46
N ALA A 147 -0.24 3.80 14.21
CA ALA A 147 -1.31 3.65 15.20
C ALA A 147 -1.60 4.94 16.01
N ARG A 148 -1.46 6.11 15.38
CA ARG A 148 -1.67 7.42 16.02
C ARG A 148 -3.14 7.86 15.94
N LYS A 149 -3.63 8.45 17.02
CA LYS A 149 -4.96 9.05 17.06
C LYS A 149 -4.98 10.32 16.22
N ILE A 150 -6.14 10.68 15.70
CA ILE A 150 -6.34 11.94 14.96
C ILE A 150 -7.49 12.73 15.59
N SER A 151 -7.32 14.04 15.67
CA SER A 151 -8.40 14.98 15.96
C SER A 151 -8.92 15.54 14.64
N ILE A 152 -10.24 15.44 14.43
CA ILE A 152 -10.90 15.95 13.23
C ILE A 152 -11.94 17.02 13.58
N GLY A 153 -11.95 18.11 12.83
CA GLY A 153 -13.08 19.03 12.72
C GLY A 153 -14.02 18.53 11.62
N TYR A 154 -15.27 18.24 11.95
CA TYR A 154 -16.21 17.58 11.04
C TYR A 154 -17.57 18.27 11.00
N VAL A 155 -18.06 18.52 9.79
CA VAL A 155 -19.41 19.06 9.54
C VAL A 155 -20.35 17.91 9.19
N SER A 156 -21.40 17.72 9.99
CA SER A 156 -22.42 16.71 9.70
C SER A 156 -23.25 17.06 8.46
N ARG A 157 -24.13 16.13 8.02
CA ARG A 157 -25.10 16.44 6.94
C ARG A 157 -26.01 17.61 7.31
N ASP A 158 -26.28 17.78 8.60
CA ASP A 158 -27.19 18.78 9.14
C ASP A 158 -26.48 20.11 9.42
N GLY A 159 -25.23 20.27 8.98
CA GLY A 159 -24.43 21.49 9.17
C GLY A 159 -23.82 21.64 10.57
N ILE A 160 -23.92 20.62 11.42
CA ILE A 160 -23.39 20.68 12.80
C ILE A 160 -21.89 20.42 12.76
N GLU A 161 -21.12 21.41 13.22
CA GLU A 161 -19.69 21.29 13.43
C GLU A 161 -19.38 20.55 14.74
N THR A 162 -18.50 19.57 14.67
CA THR A 162 -18.02 18.83 15.85
C THR A 162 -16.53 18.59 15.76
N ARG A 163 -15.85 18.66 16.90
CA ARG A 163 -14.46 18.22 17.04
C ARG A 163 -14.42 16.86 17.72
N ARG A 164 -13.68 15.90 17.15
CA ARG A 164 -13.66 14.51 17.61
C ARG A 164 -12.26 13.91 17.57
N ILE A 165 -11.90 13.20 18.62
CA ILE A 165 -10.75 12.30 18.62
C ILE A 165 -11.22 10.94 18.12
N VAL A 166 -10.52 10.42 17.11
CA VAL A 166 -10.87 9.17 16.45
C VAL A 166 -9.61 8.34 16.18
N TRP A 167 -9.78 7.02 16.17
CA TRP A 167 -8.73 6.08 15.79
C TRP A 167 -8.96 5.72 14.33
N PRO A 168 -8.07 6.11 13.40
CA PRO A 168 -8.23 5.77 11.99
C PRO A 168 -7.95 4.29 11.78
N LEU A 169 -8.93 3.53 11.28
CA LEU A 169 -8.83 2.07 11.12
C LEU A 169 -8.77 1.64 9.65
N GLY A 170 -9.32 2.45 8.75
CA GLY A 170 -9.41 2.11 7.34
C GLY A 170 -9.91 3.27 6.48
N ILE A 171 -9.62 3.20 5.18
CA ILE A 171 -10.12 4.14 4.18
C ILE A 171 -10.87 3.33 3.13
N ALA A 172 -12.10 3.75 2.82
CA ALA A 172 -12.91 3.15 1.77
C ALA A 172 -13.15 4.18 0.66
N TYR A 173 -12.85 3.81 -0.58
CA TYR A 173 -13.02 4.68 -1.75
C TYR A 173 -14.32 4.30 -2.48
N PHE A 174 -15.31 5.19 -2.41
CA PHE A 174 -16.53 5.08 -3.22
C PHE A 174 -16.43 6.04 -4.40
N GLY A 175 -17.09 5.70 -5.51
CA GLY A 175 -16.98 6.45 -6.78
C GLY A 175 -17.24 7.97 -6.65
N GLU A 176 -18.01 8.40 -5.65
CA GLU A 176 -18.33 9.81 -5.40
C GLU A 176 -17.79 10.36 -4.08
N SER A 177 -17.20 9.54 -3.20
CA SER A 177 -16.72 9.99 -1.89
C SER A 177 -15.72 9.03 -1.24
N THR A 178 -14.75 9.58 -0.54
CA THR A 178 -13.82 8.82 0.31
C THR A 178 -14.34 8.79 1.75
N LEU A 179 -14.46 7.59 2.33
CA LEU A 179 -14.86 7.39 3.73
C LEU A 179 -13.66 7.01 4.59
N LEU A 180 -13.54 7.67 5.73
CA LEU A 180 -12.62 7.33 6.79
C LEU A 180 -13.36 6.49 7.83
N GLY A 181 -12.95 5.23 7.96
CA GLY A 181 -13.43 4.30 8.98
C GLY A 181 -12.65 4.43 10.27
N THR A 182 -13.38 4.59 11.38
CA THR A 182 -12.78 4.95 12.65
C THR A 182 -13.48 4.33 13.85
N TRP A 183 -12.77 4.28 14.98
CA TRP A 183 -13.38 4.24 16.32
C TRP A 183 -13.46 5.66 16.87
N CYS A 184 -14.64 6.12 17.28
CA CYS A 184 -14.84 7.48 17.79
C CYS A 184 -14.89 7.49 19.31
N GLU A 185 -13.94 8.14 19.98
CA GLU A 185 -13.88 8.17 21.45
C GLU A 185 -15.08 8.89 22.07
N LEU A 186 -15.60 9.92 21.42
CA LEU A 186 -16.79 10.63 21.91
C LEU A 186 -18.04 9.73 21.95
N ARG A 187 -18.15 8.77 21.02
CA ARG A 187 -19.32 7.88 20.90
C ARG A 187 -19.05 6.46 21.39
N GLN A 188 -17.80 6.12 21.67
CA GLN A 188 -17.35 4.79 22.04
C GLN A 188 -17.88 3.71 21.07
N ASP A 189 -17.81 4.03 19.77
CA ASP A 189 -18.42 3.23 18.70
C ASP A 189 -17.74 3.48 17.34
N TYR A 190 -17.91 2.55 16.41
CA TYR A 190 -17.39 2.65 15.04
C TYR A 190 -18.18 3.66 14.21
N ARG A 191 -17.47 4.50 13.45
CA ARG A 191 -18.07 5.52 12.59
C ARG A 191 -17.31 5.69 11.29
N HIS A 192 -18.06 5.94 10.22
CA HIS A 192 -17.53 6.45 8.96
C HIS A 192 -17.69 7.97 8.93
N PHE A 193 -16.60 8.66 8.58
CA PHE A 193 -16.60 10.10 8.29
C PHE A 193 -16.29 10.29 6.81
N ARG A 194 -17.07 11.13 6.11
CA ARG A 194 -16.71 11.47 4.72
C ARG A 194 -15.53 12.44 4.72
N ALA A 195 -14.48 12.12 3.99
CA ALA A 195 -13.25 12.90 3.95
C ALA A 195 -13.47 14.30 3.35
N ASP A 196 -14.46 14.48 2.47
CA ASP A 196 -14.85 15.79 1.91
C ASP A 196 -15.57 16.70 2.90
N ARG A 197 -15.94 16.20 4.08
CA ARG A 197 -16.61 16.97 5.16
C ARG A 197 -15.74 17.19 6.40
N VAL A 198 -14.49 16.74 6.35
CA VAL A 198 -13.49 17.05 7.38
C VAL A 198 -12.90 18.40 7.03
N GLN A 199 -13.04 19.40 7.91
CA GLN A 199 -12.51 20.75 7.71
C GLN A 199 -11.03 20.84 8.06
N ASP A 200 -10.64 20.22 9.18
CA ASP A 200 -9.26 20.17 9.67
C ASP A 200 -8.94 18.81 10.29
N LEU A 201 -7.67 18.42 10.21
CA LEU A 201 -7.14 17.20 10.79
C LEU A 201 -5.81 17.51 11.49
N VAL A 202 -5.65 16.98 12.70
CA VAL A 202 -4.41 17.02 13.46
C VAL A 202 -4.05 15.61 13.92
N ILE A 203 -2.85 15.15 13.58
CA ILE A 203 -2.32 13.89 14.12
C ILE A 203 -1.84 14.15 15.55
N LEU A 204 -2.32 13.34 16.48
CA LEU A 204 -1.96 13.43 17.90
C LEU A 204 -0.73 12.55 18.18
N ASP A 205 -0.03 12.84 19.27
CA ASP A 205 1.09 12.00 19.73
C ASP A 205 0.60 10.72 20.42
N ASP A 206 -0.64 10.72 20.92
CA ASP A 206 -1.27 9.54 21.50
C ASP A 206 -1.50 8.44 20.46
N THR A 207 -1.23 7.21 20.85
CA THR A 207 -1.52 6.02 20.06
C THR A 207 -2.78 5.28 20.53
N TYR A 208 -3.34 4.43 19.68
CA TYR A 208 -4.41 3.51 20.01
C TYR A 208 -3.90 2.05 19.95
N PRO A 209 -4.52 1.10 20.69
CA PRO A 209 -4.08 -0.28 20.70
C PRO A 209 -4.46 -0.99 19.39
N ALA A 210 -3.62 -0.86 18.36
CA ALA A 210 -3.86 -1.38 17.01
C ALA A 210 -3.89 -2.92 16.95
N ASP A 211 -3.25 -3.60 17.91
CA ASP A 211 -3.22 -5.05 18.08
C ASP A 211 -4.43 -5.61 18.84
N ARG A 212 -5.36 -4.74 19.29
CA ARG A 212 -6.56 -5.16 20.01
C ARG A 212 -7.37 -6.17 19.15
N PRO A 213 -7.55 -7.42 19.64
CA PRO A 213 -8.33 -8.42 18.92
C PRO A 213 -9.74 -7.90 18.60
N GLY A 214 -10.16 -8.04 17.34
CA GLY A 214 -11.48 -7.62 16.88
C GLY A 214 -11.67 -6.13 16.56
N LEU A 215 -10.65 -5.28 16.72
CA LEU A 215 -10.76 -3.85 16.38
C LEU A 215 -11.01 -3.64 14.86
N LEU A 216 -10.24 -4.34 14.02
CA LEU A 216 -10.44 -4.33 12.57
C LEU A 216 -11.69 -5.12 12.16
N ASP A 217 -12.04 -6.20 12.88
CA ASP A 217 -13.22 -7.00 12.56
C ASP A 217 -14.52 -6.24 12.84
N GLY A 218 -14.55 -5.42 13.91
CA GLY A 218 -15.67 -4.52 14.19
C GLY A 218 -15.86 -3.47 13.10
N TRP A 219 -14.77 -2.92 12.56
CA TRP A 219 -14.84 -2.01 11.41
C TRP A 219 -15.27 -2.71 10.12
N ARG A 220 -14.74 -3.91 9.83
CA ARG A 220 -15.16 -4.73 8.67
C ARG A 220 -16.65 -5.05 8.71
N ALA A 221 -17.19 -5.41 9.88
CA ALA A 221 -18.62 -5.65 10.06
C ALA A 221 -19.46 -4.38 9.75
N LEU A 222 -18.99 -3.20 10.17
CA LEU A 222 -19.63 -1.93 9.82
C LEU A 222 -19.56 -1.63 8.31
N GLN A 223 -18.44 -1.96 7.66
CA GLN A 223 -18.28 -1.81 6.22
C GLN A 223 -19.27 -2.68 5.43
N THR A 224 -19.36 -3.97 5.75
CA THR A 224 -20.31 -4.89 5.11
C THR A 224 -21.76 -4.43 5.30
N ALA A 225 -22.12 -3.94 6.48
CA ALA A 225 -23.46 -3.39 6.74
C ALA A 225 -23.74 -2.10 5.94
N TYR A 226 -22.72 -1.29 5.69
CA TYR A 226 -22.83 -0.06 4.90
C TYR A 226 -22.99 -0.38 3.40
N GLU A 227 -22.19 -1.31 2.87
CA GLU A 227 -22.29 -1.80 1.48
C GLU A 227 -23.70 -2.38 1.21
N ALA A 228 -24.22 -3.22 2.12
CA ALA A 228 -25.55 -3.80 1.99
C ALA A 228 -26.65 -2.74 1.88
N ARG A 229 -26.55 -1.62 2.63
CA ARG A 229 -27.53 -0.52 2.60
C ARG A 229 -27.47 0.30 1.32
N GLN A 230 -26.30 0.40 0.67
CA GLN A 230 -26.17 1.12 -0.60
C GLN A 230 -26.71 0.30 -1.78
N THR A 231 -26.49 -1.02 -1.79
CA THR A 231 -26.98 -1.90 -2.87
C THR A 231 -28.51 -1.98 -2.91
N SER A 232 -29.17 -1.89 -1.74
CA SER A 232 -30.64 -1.91 -1.63
C SER A 232 -31.34 -0.65 -2.15
N PHE A 233 -30.62 0.43 -2.47
CA PHE A 233 -31.20 1.66 -3.05
C PHE A 233 -31.10 1.73 -4.58
N THR A 234 -30.46 0.74 -5.21
CA THR A 234 -30.21 0.67 -6.67
C THR A 234 -30.97 -0.48 -7.35
N SER A 235 -31.96 -1.08 -6.69
CA SER A 235 -32.85 -2.11 -7.25
C SER A 235 -34.30 -1.66 -7.25
#